data_AF-A0A947PEM5-F1
#
_entry.id   AF-A0A947PEM5-F1
#
_cell.length_a   1.000
_cell.length_b   1.000
_cell.length_c   1.000
_cell.angle_alpha   90.00
_cell.angle_beta   90.00
_cell.angle_gamma   90.00
#
_symmetry.space_group_name_H-M   'P 1'
#
loop_
_entity.id
_entity.type
_entity.pdbx_description
1 polymer ?
#
loop_
_entity_poly.entity_id
_entity_poly.type
_entity_poly.pdbx_seq_one_letter_code
_entity_poly.pdbx_strand_id
1 'polypeptide(L)'
;MGKGRAVFDTVGTKVDNGAIVSAGLALLDRTGLGGCTRQAVAEELRIDRAEVEQHFPGHDEFLAALAQAMVAALQVSDVPQGWRRRLTLRAETSREAMLSHRDGPQLFAHVAARFPLAIGAPDAIAPLCDAGLELDEARVAAQAVDHFTMGWALVEQARAERSGPDGTFDQQLAMLLSGIAADQSSQSAAQHDERQSRFQSKLWAFLRNARESANISFARTAHVNELDRRILLLLHAQGGMTLANISMACGVDKAQVSRAIKRMGEVALLQRSGIRSPIRLSPSGKQLGDRLQRHAELRNRELTFGITDEELKTLSGVLDTLLGRAITLFEQERKQAASNQRQEPVEFQDLIDEGLPGENGVAVDRSRVLPPFVTLCSYMLRGGALAHKRQTSLSNFESWVMAEICRNPPISWPQLVIALSRDQSQAGRTVNHLIEIGLVERTGRPGRRHGFFGPTEKGRTVSQIIDETAVRRSEFLFQGIPAPQLDSFMSTFDALAHNAEVQLARERAILEMDRE
;
A
#
# COMPACT_ATOMS: atom_id res chain seq x y z
N MET A 1 71.84 -11.71 32.85
CA MET A 1 70.90 -12.84 32.98
C MET A 1 69.68 -12.38 33.76
N GLY A 2 68.50 -12.83 33.36
CA GLY A 2 67.21 -12.14 33.50
C GLY A 2 66.76 -11.80 34.92
N LYS A 3 66.25 -10.57 35.08
CA LYS A 3 65.37 -10.17 36.19
C LYS A 3 63.94 -10.54 35.79
N GLY A 4 63.23 -11.18 36.71
CA GLY A 4 61.88 -11.68 36.52
C GLY A 4 60.85 -10.60 36.22
N ARG A 5 59.76 -11.02 35.59
CA ARG A 5 58.48 -10.33 35.61
C ARG A 5 57.41 -11.38 35.88
N ALA A 6 56.76 -11.22 37.03
CA ALA A 6 55.68 -12.07 37.50
C ALA A 6 54.59 -12.17 36.42
N VAL A 7 54.23 -13.41 36.08
CA VAL A 7 52.99 -13.74 35.39
C VAL A 7 51.90 -13.56 36.45
N PHE A 8 51.14 -12.48 36.35
CA PHE A 8 49.86 -12.39 37.04
C PHE A 8 48.92 -13.34 36.31
N ASP A 9 48.64 -14.48 36.94
CA ASP A 9 47.44 -15.28 36.64
C ASP A 9 46.23 -14.40 36.94
N THR A 10 45.71 -13.72 35.93
CA THR A 10 44.36 -13.18 35.97
C THR A 10 43.43 -14.38 35.91
N VAL A 11 42.87 -14.76 37.06
CA VAL A 11 41.72 -15.67 37.13
C VAL A 11 40.65 -15.07 36.22
N GLY A 12 40.52 -15.63 35.01
CA GLY A 12 39.56 -15.20 33.99
C GLY A 12 38.16 -15.47 34.50
N THR A 13 37.60 -14.49 35.20
CA THR A 13 36.17 -14.46 35.49
C THR A 13 35.53 -14.14 34.16
N LYS A 14 35.08 -15.17 33.44
CA LYS A 14 34.41 -15.04 32.15
C LYS A 14 33.32 -13.99 32.28
N VAL A 15 33.43 -12.91 31.53
CA VAL A 15 32.47 -11.80 31.62
C VAL A 15 31.13 -12.31 31.06
N ASP A 16 30.04 -12.08 31.78
CA ASP A 16 28.70 -12.47 31.32
C ASP A 16 28.02 -11.36 30.49
N ASN A 17 26.91 -11.72 29.82
CA ASN A 17 26.13 -10.77 29.02
C ASN A 17 25.70 -9.53 29.83
N GLY A 18 25.38 -9.72 31.11
CA GLY A 18 24.88 -8.64 31.98
C GLY A 18 25.95 -7.59 32.24
N ALA A 19 27.18 -8.00 32.50
CA ALA A 19 28.32 -7.10 32.69
C ALA A 19 28.65 -6.30 31.42
N ILE A 20 28.60 -6.94 30.24
CA ILE A 20 28.83 -6.27 28.94
C ILE A 20 27.74 -5.24 28.66
N VAL A 21 26.47 -5.60 28.86
CA VAL A 21 25.32 -4.70 28.65
C VAL A 21 25.37 -3.52 29.63
N SER A 22 25.66 -3.76 30.91
CA SER A 22 25.78 -2.70 31.92
C SER A 22 26.90 -1.70 31.58
N ALA A 23 28.05 -2.19 31.10
CA ALA A 23 29.14 -1.33 30.64
C ALA A 23 28.75 -0.55 29.37
N GLY A 24 28.02 -1.18 28.45
CA GLY A 24 27.49 -0.54 27.25
C GLY A 24 26.52 0.61 27.55
N LEU A 25 25.58 0.42 28.47
CA LEU A 25 24.67 1.48 28.91
C LEU A 25 25.43 2.63 29.60
N ALA A 26 26.38 2.32 30.47
CA ALA A 26 27.23 3.34 31.11
C ALA A 26 28.07 4.14 30.09
N LEU A 27 28.51 3.48 29.02
CA LEU A 27 29.22 4.13 27.92
C LEU A 27 28.28 5.01 27.08
N LEU A 28 27.07 4.53 26.78
CA LEU A 28 26.02 5.26 26.09
C LEU A 28 25.74 6.60 26.78
N ASP A 29 25.59 6.61 28.11
CA ASP A 29 25.37 7.83 28.88
C ASP A 29 26.52 8.84 28.76
N ARG A 30 27.76 8.36 28.76
CA ARG A 30 28.96 9.23 28.71
C ARG A 30 29.24 9.77 27.31
N THR A 31 29.20 8.91 26.30
CA THR A 31 29.69 9.25 24.95
C THR A 31 28.59 9.47 23.93
N GLY A 32 27.34 9.11 24.26
CA GLY A 32 26.27 9.02 23.28
C GLY A 32 26.42 7.78 22.39
N LEU A 33 25.43 7.59 21.51
CA LEU A 33 25.29 6.39 20.66
C LEU A 33 26.52 6.18 19.77
N GLY A 34 27.06 7.26 19.18
CA GLY A 34 28.23 7.19 18.30
C GLY A 34 29.52 6.70 18.97
N GLY A 35 29.64 6.83 20.30
CA GLY A 35 30.78 6.31 21.06
C GLY A 35 30.55 4.92 21.68
N CYS A 36 29.30 4.43 21.69
CA CYS A 36 28.94 3.16 22.30
C CYS A 36 29.27 1.98 21.36
N THR A 37 30.54 1.61 21.27
CA THR A 37 31.02 0.54 20.39
C THR A 37 31.49 -0.69 21.17
N ARG A 38 31.44 -1.87 20.55
CA ARG A 38 31.95 -3.12 21.14
C ARG A 38 33.44 -3.03 21.54
N GLN A 39 34.22 -2.25 20.79
CA GLN A 39 35.62 -1.97 21.10
C GLN A 39 35.74 -1.14 22.39
N ALA A 40 34.98 -0.05 22.50
CA ALA A 40 35.01 0.82 23.67
C ALA A 40 34.51 0.11 24.94
N VAL A 41 33.56 -0.82 24.82
CA VAL A 41 33.12 -1.67 25.95
C VAL A 41 34.21 -2.66 26.38
N ALA A 42 34.93 -3.27 25.43
CA ALA A 42 36.06 -4.15 25.75
C ALA A 42 37.18 -3.40 26.49
N GLU A 43 37.47 -2.16 26.07
CA GLU A 43 38.44 -1.27 26.72
C GLU A 43 37.99 -0.89 28.14
N GLU A 44 36.71 -0.54 28.32
CA GLU A 44 36.13 -0.22 29.64
C GLU A 44 36.25 -1.40 30.62
N LEU A 45 35.95 -2.61 30.14
CA LEU A 45 36.00 -3.85 30.93
C LEU A 45 37.41 -4.45 31.03
N ARG A 46 38.39 -3.90 30.30
CA ARG A 46 39.78 -4.40 30.21
C ARG A 46 39.85 -5.86 29.76
N ILE A 47 38.99 -6.24 28.82
CA ILE A 47 38.96 -7.57 28.19
C ILE A 47 39.32 -7.47 26.71
N ASP A 48 39.55 -8.62 26.07
CA ASP A 48 39.73 -8.67 24.62
C ASP A 48 38.39 -8.41 23.92
N ARG A 49 38.40 -7.63 22.83
CA ARG A 49 37.21 -7.42 21.99
C ARG A 49 36.63 -8.74 21.48
N ALA A 50 37.46 -9.75 21.23
CA ALA A 50 37.01 -11.08 20.82
C ALA A 50 36.08 -11.71 21.87
N GLU A 51 36.24 -11.40 23.16
CA GLU A 51 35.34 -11.86 24.22
C GLU A 51 33.96 -11.18 24.10
N VAL A 52 33.90 -9.87 23.84
CA VAL A 52 32.64 -9.17 23.54
C VAL A 52 31.97 -9.71 22.26
N GLU A 53 32.75 -10.01 21.23
CA GLU A 53 32.23 -10.54 19.95
C GLU A 53 31.70 -11.97 20.06
N GLN A 54 32.17 -12.78 21.01
CA GLN A 54 31.58 -14.09 21.30
C GLN A 54 30.15 -13.97 21.84
N HIS A 55 29.87 -12.92 22.60
CA HIS A 55 28.54 -12.65 23.16
C HIS A 55 27.65 -11.88 22.18
N PHE A 56 28.23 -10.94 21.42
CA PHE A 56 27.53 -10.10 20.45
C PHE A 56 28.30 -10.06 19.12
N PRO A 57 28.04 -11.02 18.19
CA PRO A 57 28.77 -11.16 16.94
C PRO A 57 28.74 -9.93 16.02
N GLY A 58 27.67 -9.14 16.08
CA GLY A 58 27.52 -7.89 15.35
C GLY A 58 27.24 -6.68 16.24
N HIS A 59 27.41 -5.49 15.67
CA HIS A 59 27.18 -4.24 16.38
C HIS A 59 25.69 -4.02 16.65
N ASP A 60 24.83 -4.35 15.69
CA ASP A 60 23.38 -4.20 15.85
C ASP A 60 22.82 -5.17 16.89
N GLU A 61 23.34 -6.40 16.99
CA GLU A 61 22.97 -7.35 18.05
C GLU A 61 23.34 -6.82 19.44
N PHE A 62 24.50 -6.17 19.56
CA PHE A 62 24.91 -5.51 20.80
C PHE A 62 23.96 -4.35 21.15
N LEU A 63 23.67 -3.47 20.20
CA LEU A 63 22.75 -2.34 20.39
C LEU A 63 21.33 -2.79 20.74
N ALA A 64 20.84 -3.87 20.13
CA ALA A 64 19.54 -4.46 20.45
C ALA A 64 19.49 -5.01 21.88
N ALA A 65 20.59 -5.59 22.38
CA ALA A 65 20.69 -6.06 23.76
C ALA A 65 20.66 -4.90 24.77
N LEU A 66 21.26 -3.75 24.44
CA LEU A 66 21.14 -2.54 25.25
C LEU A 66 19.68 -2.07 25.31
N ALA A 67 19.01 -1.93 24.17
CA ALA A 67 17.60 -1.54 24.10
C ALA A 67 16.70 -2.50 24.89
N GLN A 68 16.95 -3.82 24.79
CA GLN A 68 16.21 -4.83 25.56
C GLN A 68 16.39 -4.65 27.06
N ALA A 69 17.60 -4.34 27.53
CA ALA A 69 17.87 -4.10 28.94
C ALA A 69 17.19 -2.83 29.45
N MET A 70 17.12 -1.78 28.62
CA MET A 70 16.38 -0.55 28.94
C MET A 70 14.90 -0.81 29.17
N VAL A 71 14.28 -1.66 28.33
CA VAL A 71 12.89 -2.06 28.53
C VAL A 71 12.72 -2.98 29.74
N ALA A 72 13.60 -3.96 29.91
CA ALA A 72 13.52 -4.92 31.02
C ALA A 72 13.71 -4.28 32.40
N ALA A 73 14.36 -3.11 32.47
CA ALA A 73 14.50 -2.33 33.68
C ALA A 73 13.16 -1.70 34.15
N LEU A 74 12.20 -1.53 33.24
CA LEU A 74 10.89 -0.99 33.59
C LEU A 74 10.00 -2.08 34.20
N GLN A 75 9.51 -1.82 35.41
CA GLN A 75 8.51 -2.69 36.05
C GLN A 75 7.11 -2.18 35.77
N VAL A 76 6.44 -2.77 34.79
CA VAL A 76 5.02 -2.51 34.55
C VAL A 76 4.19 -3.39 35.49
N SER A 77 3.74 -2.81 36.59
CA SER A 77 2.77 -3.44 37.49
C SER A 77 1.37 -2.91 37.20
N ASP A 78 0.37 -3.79 37.22
CA ASP A 78 -1.06 -3.47 37.03
C ASP A 78 -1.43 -2.96 35.60
N VAL A 79 -1.78 -3.89 34.71
CA VAL A 79 -2.21 -3.55 33.34
C VAL A 79 -3.69 -3.12 33.36
N PRO A 80 -4.00 -1.84 33.04
CA PRO A 80 -5.35 -1.33 33.13
C PRO A 80 -6.29 -1.98 32.11
N GLN A 81 -7.59 -1.96 32.42
CA GLN A 81 -8.63 -2.35 31.48
C GLN A 81 -8.90 -1.26 30.44
N GLY A 82 -9.27 -1.68 29.23
CA GLY A 82 -9.63 -0.81 28.12
C GLY A 82 -8.44 -0.37 27.27
N TRP A 83 -8.64 -0.39 25.95
CA TRP A 83 -7.59 -0.12 24.96
C TRP A 83 -6.91 1.23 25.13
N ARG A 84 -7.67 2.29 25.48
CA ARG A 84 -7.12 3.65 25.66
C ARG A 84 -6.06 3.68 26.74
N ARG A 85 -6.38 3.15 27.93
CA ARG A 85 -5.45 3.14 29.07
C ARG A 85 -4.23 2.27 28.79
N ARG A 86 -4.39 1.18 28.04
CA ARG A 86 -3.27 0.33 27.65
C ARG A 86 -2.35 0.97 26.62
N LEU A 87 -2.90 1.66 25.62
CA LEU A 87 -2.08 2.44 24.67
C LEU A 87 -1.39 3.63 25.36
N THR A 88 -2.04 4.26 26.34
CA THR A 88 -1.40 5.27 27.19
C THR A 88 -0.23 4.69 27.97
N LEU A 89 -0.44 3.60 28.71
CA LEU A 89 0.61 2.92 29.48
C LEU A 89 1.75 2.45 28.57
N ARG A 90 1.44 1.93 27.38
CA ARG A 90 2.42 1.57 26.36
C ARG A 90 3.26 2.77 25.93
N ALA A 91 2.64 3.88 25.57
CA ALA A 91 3.36 5.10 25.18
C ALA A 91 4.24 5.65 26.32
N GLU A 92 3.73 5.66 27.55
CA GLU A 92 4.45 6.14 28.73
C GLU A 92 5.69 5.28 29.03
N THR A 93 5.51 3.96 29.09
CA THR A 93 6.60 3.00 29.35
C THR A 93 7.64 3.02 28.23
N SER A 94 7.23 3.05 26.96
CA SER A 94 8.17 3.19 25.84
C SER A 94 8.93 4.51 25.88
N ARG A 95 8.28 5.63 26.22
CA ARG A 95 8.93 6.93 26.40
C ARG A 95 9.94 6.91 27.55
N GLU A 96 9.56 6.34 28.69
CA GLU A 96 10.43 6.21 29.86
C GLU A 96 11.67 5.38 29.54
N ALA A 97 11.51 4.23 28.87
CA ALA A 97 12.63 3.40 28.44
C ALA A 97 13.56 4.18 27.52
N MET A 98 13.02 4.83 26.47
CA MET A 98 13.83 5.58 25.52
C MET A 98 14.56 6.77 26.16
N LEU A 99 13.99 7.39 27.19
CA LEU A 99 14.60 8.53 27.88
C LEU A 99 15.50 8.13 29.06
N SER A 100 15.60 6.84 29.41
CA SER A 100 16.39 6.39 30.56
C SER A 100 17.90 6.54 30.36
N HIS A 101 18.36 6.62 29.09
CA HIS A 101 19.75 6.81 28.73
C HIS A 101 19.92 7.85 27.61
N ARG A 102 21.11 8.43 27.54
CA ARG A 102 21.50 9.37 26.47
C ARG A 102 21.37 8.71 25.10
N ASP A 103 20.85 9.43 24.10
CA ASP A 103 20.64 8.96 22.73
C ASP A 103 19.77 7.68 22.62
N GLY A 104 18.98 7.38 23.66
CA GLY A 104 18.11 6.20 23.72
C GLY A 104 17.06 6.15 22.59
N PRO A 105 16.31 7.22 22.27
CA PRO A 105 15.38 7.21 21.14
C PRO A 105 16.08 6.95 19.80
N GLN A 106 17.32 7.45 19.61
CA GLN A 106 18.15 7.18 18.43
C GLN A 106 18.58 5.71 18.39
N LEU A 107 18.96 5.14 19.52
CA LEU A 107 19.25 3.71 19.66
C LEU A 107 18.05 2.87 19.23
N PHE A 108 16.87 3.16 19.78
CA PHE A 108 15.63 2.45 19.45
C PHE A 108 15.24 2.62 17.98
N ALA A 109 15.41 3.81 17.39
CA ALA A 109 15.18 4.04 15.97
C ALA A 109 16.15 3.23 15.08
N HIS A 110 17.42 3.12 15.49
CA HIS A 110 18.45 2.35 14.78
C HIS A 110 18.12 0.85 14.76
N VAL A 111 17.65 0.30 15.89
CA VAL A 111 17.33 -1.13 16.00
C VAL A 111 15.89 -1.48 15.62
N ALA A 112 15.04 -0.52 15.23
CA ALA A 112 13.60 -0.72 15.04
C ALA A 112 13.23 -1.83 14.03
N ALA A 113 14.09 -2.09 13.03
CA ALA A 113 13.89 -3.18 12.06
C ALA A 113 14.14 -4.60 12.65
N ARG A 114 14.80 -4.67 13.81
CA ARG A 114 15.32 -5.90 14.44
C ARG A 114 14.79 -6.12 15.86
N PHE A 115 14.36 -5.04 16.52
CA PHE A 115 13.75 -5.01 17.85
C PHE A 115 12.40 -4.26 17.77
N PRO A 116 11.26 -4.99 17.78
CA PRO A 116 9.95 -4.36 17.90
C PRO A 116 9.86 -3.61 19.23
N LEU A 117 9.48 -2.32 19.19
CA LEU A 117 9.18 -1.50 20.39
C LEU A 117 8.14 -2.15 21.32
N ALA A 118 7.37 -3.11 20.80
CA ALA A 118 6.36 -3.86 21.52
C ALA A 118 6.91 -4.89 22.52
N ILE A 119 8.21 -5.22 22.49
CA ILE A 119 8.80 -6.20 23.43
C ILE A 119 8.74 -5.61 24.84
N GLY A 120 7.92 -6.22 25.72
CA GLY A 120 7.73 -5.78 27.11
C GLY A 120 6.61 -4.76 27.33
N ALA A 121 5.99 -4.24 26.26
CA ALA A 121 4.86 -3.33 26.36
C ALA A 121 3.54 -4.07 26.66
N PRO A 122 2.57 -3.44 27.36
CA PRO A 122 1.24 -4.01 27.55
C PRO A 122 0.56 -4.34 26.22
N ASP A 123 -0.07 -5.52 26.13
CA ASP A 123 -0.89 -5.86 24.97
C ASP A 123 -2.09 -4.91 24.87
N ALA A 124 -2.11 -4.15 23.79
CA ALA A 124 -3.21 -3.26 23.43
C ALA A 124 -3.98 -3.75 22.20
N ILE A 125 -3.50 -4.79 21.50
CA ILE A 125 -4.12 -5.29 20.28
C ILE A 125 -5.43 -5.99 20.62
N ALA A 126 -5.43 -6.95 21.55
CA ALA A 126 -6.66 -7.66 21.91
C ALA A 126 -7.76 -6.70 22.43
N PRO A 127 -7.47 -5.72 23.33
CA PRO A 127 -8.49 -4.75 23.75
C PRO A 127 -8.96 -3.79 22.65
N LEU A 128 -8.15 -3.51 21.63
CA LEU A 128 -8.58 -2.75 20.45
C LEU A 128 -9.54 -3.60 19.60
N CYS A 129 -9.26 -4.89 19.44
CA CYS A 129 -10.17 -5.83 18.78
C CYS A 129 -11.49 -5.99 19.54
N ASP A 130 -11.44 -6.12 20.87
CA ASP A 130 -12.63 -6.17 21.74
C ASP A 130 -13.47 -4.88 21.61
N ALA A 131 -12.85 -3.77 21.23
CA ALA A 131 -13.49 -2.48 20.99
C ALA A 131 -13.98 -2.30 19.54
N GLY A 132 -13.86 -3.33 18.69
CA GLY A 132 -14.42 -3.36 17.34
C GLY A 132 -13.45 -3.05 16.20
N LEU A 133 -12.15 -2.88 16.46
CA LEU A 133 -11.17 -2.75 15.38
C LEU A 133 -10.84 -4.12 14.78
N GLU A 134 -10.65 -4.15 13.46
CA GLU A 134 -10.07 -5.32 12.81
C GLU A 134 -8.61 -5.52 13.26
N LEU A 135 -8.13 -6.76 13.22
CA LEU A 135 -6.82 -7.12 13.77
C LEU A 135 -5.65 -6.33 13.13
N ASP A 136 -5.74 -6.04 11.84
CA ASP A 136 -4.75 -5.21 11.14
C ASP A 136 -4.81 -3.74 11.57
N GLU A 137 -6.00 -3.21 11.84
CA GLU A 137 -6.18 -1.84 12.30
C GLU A 137 -5.71 -1.69 13.74
N ALA A 138 -6.00 -2.67 14.59
CA ALA A 138 -5.50 -2.73 15.95
C ALA A 138 -3.96 -2.73 15.97
N ARG A 139 -3.32 -3.46 15.04
CA ARG A 139 -1.86 -3.41 14.83
C ARG A 139 -1.39 -2.04 14.37
N VAL A 140 -2.04 -1.46 13.37
CA VAL A 140 -1.69 -0.13 12.82
C VAL A 140 -1.85 0.95 13.89
N ALA A 141 -2.91 0.92 14.69
CA ALA A 141 -3.16 1.86 15.77
C ALA A 141 -2.09 1.76 16.87
N ALA A 142 -1.72 0.54 17.28
CA ALA A 142 -0.64 0.32 18.23
C ALA A 142 0.71 0.81 17.69
N GLN A 143 1.03 0.51 16.42
CA GLN A 143 2.25 0.99 15.77
C GLN A 143 2.28 2.52 15.62
N ALA A 144 1.14 3.16 15.34
CA ALA A 144 1.06 4.61 15.26
C ALA A 144 1.41 5.27 16.59
N VAL A 145 0.96 4.70 17.72
CA VAL A 145 1.33 5.15 19.07
C VAL A 145 2.83 4.94 19.32
N ASP A 146 3.41 3.80 18.93
CA ASP A 146 4.85 3.55 19.07
C ASP A 146 5.69 4.57 18.27
N HIS A 147 5.35 4.80 17.01
CA HIS A 147 6.04 5.76 16.14
C HIS A 147 5.91 7.19 16.65
N PHE A 148 4.72 7.59 17.10
CA PHE A 148 4.49 8.88 17.74
C PHE A 148 5.39 9.03 18.97
N THR A 149 5.42 8.02 19.83
CA THR A 149 6.21 8.04 21.07
C THR A 149 7.70 8.15 20.80
N MET A 150 8.21 7.40 19.82
CA MET A 150 9.61 7.48 19.39
C MET A 150 9.95 8.86 18.80
N GLY A 151 9.10 9.38 17.91
CA GLY A 151 9.28 10.71 17.33
C GLY A 151 9.26 11.81 18.40
N TRP A 152 8.36 11.70 19.37
CA TRP A 152 8.31 12.59 20.52
C TRP A 152 9.59 12.52 21.36
N ALA A 153 10.03 11.32 21.73
CA ALA A 153 11.22 11.13 22.56
C ALA A 153 12.50 11.65 21.87
N LEU A 154 12.62 11.47 20.55
CA LEU A 154 13.71 12.06 19.74
C LEU A 154 13.75 13.60 19.86
N VAL A 155 12.59 14.24 19.72
CA VAL A 155 12.46 15.70 19.84
C VAL A 155 12.69 16.15 21.28
N GLU A 156 12.16 15.42 22.25
CA GLU A 156 12.28 15.73 23.68
C GLU A 156 13.73 15.68 24.16
N GLN A 157 14.48 14.63 23.81
CA GLN A 157 15.88 14.52 24.19
C GLN A 157 16.77 15.53 23.44
N ALA A 158 16.40 15.91 22.21
CA ALA A 158 17.08 16.98 21.47
C ALA A 158 16.79 18.40 22.02
N ARG A 159 15.72 18.58 22.80
CA ARG A 159 15.24 19.88 23.32
C ARG A 159 15.92 20.35 24.61
N ALA A 160 17.02 19.73 25.05
CA ALA A 160 17.75 20.11 26.26
C ALA A 160 18.16 21.60 26.34
N GLU A 161 18.10 22.37 25.23
CA GLU A 161 18.22 23.83 25.23
C GLU A 161 17.12 24.51 24.39
N ARG A 162 15.98 24.85 25.01
CA ARG A 162 15.09 26.04 24.78
C ARG A 162 13.61 25.70 24.98
N SER A 163 13.00 26.41 25.95
CA SER A 163 11.57 26.36 26.24
C SER A 163 10.74 27.18 25.23
N GLY A 164 9.64 26.58 24.76
CA GLY A 164 8.52 27.23 24.05
C GLY A 164 7.23 26.45 24.32
N PRO A 165 6.03 27.04 24.13
CA PRO A 165 4.76 26.41 24.48
C PRO A 165 4.32 25.41 23.39
N ASP A 166 5.01 24.28 23.31
CA ASP A 166 4.56 23.12 22.53
C ASP A 166 3.67 22.25 23.43
N GLY A 167 2.49 21.85 22.94
CA GLY A 167 1.53 21.04 23.73
C GLY A 167 2.19 19.79 24.32
N THR A 168 1.77 19.38 25.53
CA THR A 168 2.45 18.31 26.28
C THR A 168 2.35 16.95 25.57
N PHE A 169 3.25 16.02 25.89
CA PHE A 169 3.19 14.62 25.42
C PHE A 169 1.78 14.05 25.60
N ASP A 170 1.22 14.21 26.81
CA ASP A 170 -0.11 13.71 27.17
C ASP A 170 -1.22 14.34 26.31
N GLN A 171 -1.12 15.63 25.99
CA GLN A 171 -2.09 16.31 25.14
C GLN A 171 -2.06 15.76 23.71
N GLN A 172 -0.88 15.57 23.14
CA GLN A 172 -0.74 15.05 21.78
C GLN A 172 -1.09 13.57 21.68
N LEU A 173 -0.72 12.78 22.70
CA LEU A 173 -1.15 11.40 22.84
C LEU A 173 -2.67 11.30 22.98
N ALA A 174 -3.29 12.14 23.80
CA ALA A 174 -4.75 12.17 23.96
C ALA A 174 -5.47 12.54 22.65
N MET A 175 -4.92 13.45 21.84
CA MET A 175 -5.44 13.76 20.51
C MET A 175 -5.31 12.56 19.56
N LEU A 176 -4.16 11.88 19.54
CA LEU A 176 -3.95 10.66 18.74
C LEU A 176 -4.95 9.55 19.12
N LEU A 177 -5.10 9.29 20.41
CA LEU A 177 -6.05 8.29 20.93
C LEU A 177 -7.51 8.70 20.67
N SER A 178 -7.81 10.00 20.67
CA SER A 178 -9.14 10.49 20.29
C SER A 178 -9.41 10.32 18.80
N GLY A 179 -8.40 10.44 17.94
CA GLY A 179 -8.49 10.14 16.51
C GLY A 179 -8.82 8.67 16.24
N ILE A 180 -8.13 7.74 16.93
CA ILE A 180 -8.41 6.30 16.85
C ILE A 180 -9.86 5.99 17.24
N ALA A 181 -10.40 6.71 18.24
CA ALA A 181 -11.79 6.53 18.64
C ALA A 181 -12.81 7.27 17.77
N ALA A 182 -12.42 8.38 17.14
CA ALA A 182 -13.28 9.08 16.19
C ALA A 182 -13.53 8.22 14.95
N ASP A 183 -12.53 7.42 14.55
CA ASP A 183 -12.66 6.36 13.56
C ASP A 183 -13.71 5.32 14.03
N GLN A 184 -13.64 4.82 15.27
CA GLN A 184 -14.64 3.91 15.87
C GLN A 184 -16.08 4.47 15.83
N SER A 185 -16.26 5.75 16.15
CA SER A 185 -17.60 6.39 16.14
C SER A 185 -18.10 6.71 14.72
N SER A 186 -17.20 6.91 13.76
CA SER A 186 -17.56 7.07 12.34
C SER A 186 -17.95 5.72 11.72
N GLN A 187 -17.34 4.63 12.18
CA GLN A 187 -17.70 3.25 11.82
C GLN A 187 -19.04 2.80 12.45
N SER A 188 -19.37 3.29 13.66
CA SER A 188 -20.68 3.02 14.29
C SER A 188 -21.84 3.83 13.69
N ALA A 189 -21.57 4.98 13.04
CA ALA A 189 -22.61 5.89 12.54
C ALA A 189 -22.86 5.78 11.03
N ALA A 190 -21.95 5.16 10.26
CA ALA A 190 -22.14 4.91 8.84
C ALA A 190 -22.70 3.50 8.61
N GLN A 191 -23.93 3.41 8.08
CA GLN A 191 -24.59 2.17 7.61
C GLN A 191 -23.89 1.53 6.38
N HIS A 192 -22.57 1.70 6.22
CA HIS A 192 -21.81 1.24 5.06
C HIS A 192 -20.91 0.08 5.46
N ASP A 193 -21.06 -1.05 4.76
CA ASP A 193 -20.22 -2.24 4.94
C ASP A 193 -18.77 -1.92 4.57
N GLU A 194 -17.89 -1.82 5.57
CA GLU A 194 -16.49 -1.41 5.40
C GLU A 194 -15.70 -2.30 4.42
N ARG A 195 -16.08 -3.57 4.29
CA ARG A 195 -15.49 -4.50 3.32
C ARG A 195 -15.60 -3.93 1.91
N GLN A 196 -16.74 -3.31 1.59
CA GLN A 196 -17.02 -2.72 0.28
C GLN A 196 -16.26 -1.40 0.06
N SER A 197 -16.14 -0.58 1.10
CA SER A 197 -15.42 0.70 1.04
C SER A 197 -13.92 0.50 0.79
N ARG A 198 -13.32 -0.51 1.43
CA ARG A 198 -11.87 -0.78 1.34
C ARG A 198 -11.48 -1.57 0.09
N PHE A 199 -12.41 -2.30 -0.51
CA PHE A 199 -12.13 -3.19 -1.64
C PHE A 199 -11.43 -2.48 -2.80
N GLN A 200 -11.89 -1.29 -3.20
CA GLN A 200 -11.30 -0.59 -4.35
C GLN A 200 -9.82 -0.20 -4.10
N SER A 201 -9.50 0.25 -2.90
CA SER A 201 -8.12 0.61 -2.50
C SER A 201 -7.22 -0.61 -2.46
N LYS A 202 -7.68 -1.70 -1.83
CA LYS A 202 -6.95 -2.97 -1.79
C LYS A 202 -6.78 -3.58 -3.19
N LEU A 203 -7.80 -3.51 -4.05
CA LEU A 203 -7.77 -3.95 -5.45
C LEU A 203 -6.67 -3.24 -6.24
N TRP A 204 -6.52 -1.93 -6.03
CA TRP A 204 -5.46 -1.17 -6.68
C TRP A 204 -4.07 -1.64 -6.24
N ALA A 205 -3.86 -1.83 -4.93
CA ALA A 205 -2.59 -2.31 -4.38
C ALA A 205 -2.25 -3.72 -4.89
N PHE A 206 -3.22 -4.64 -4.85
CA PHE A 206 -3.09 -5.99 -5.40
C PHE A 206 -2.68 -5.96 -6.88
N LEU A 207 -3.41 -5.22 -7.71
CA LEU A 207 -3.13 -5.15 -9.14
C LEU A 207 -1.78 -4.50 -9.44
N ARG A 208 -1.37 -3.49 -8.67
CA ARG A 208 -0.03 -2.89 -8.78
C ARG A 208 1.05 -3.92 -8.48
N ASN A 209 0.94 -4.64 -7.36
CA ASN A 209 1.92 -5.67 -6.97
C ASN A 209 2.00 -6.81 -7.99
N ALA A 210 0.84 -7.31 -8.44
CA ALA A 210 0.75 -8.38 -9.42
C ALA A 210 1.28 -7.96 -10.80
N ARG A 211 1.00 -6.73 -11.25
CA ARG A 211 1.50 -6.21 -12.54
C ARG A 211 3.00 -5.95 -12.50
N GLU A 212 3.50 -5.36 -11.42
CA GLU A 212 4.93 -5.06 -11.29
C GLU A 212 5.77 -6.34 -11.26
N SER A 213 5.37 -7.30 -10.43
CA SER A 213 6.03 -8.61 -10.40
C SER A 213 5.95 -9.31 -11.76
N ALA A 214 4.83 -9.18 -12.48
CA ALA A 214 4.68 -9.74 -13.82
C ALA A 214 5.60 -9.05 -14.82
N ASN A 215 5.74 -7.73 -14.77
CA ASN A 215 6.61 -6.99 -15.66
C ASN A 215 8.08 -7.40 -15.48
N ILE A 216 8.55 -7.51 -14.24
CA ILE A 216 9.91 -8.00 -13.93
C ILE A 216 10.12 -9.41 -14.50
N SER A 217 9.20 -10.32 -14.19
CA SER A 217 9.32 -11.72 -14.56
C SER A 217 9.21 -11.98 -16.06
N PHE A 218 8.24 -11.36 -16.74
CA PHE A 218 8.06 -11.52 -18.18
C PHE A 218 9.17 -10.85 -18.98
N ALA A 219 9.77 -9.76 -18.48
CA ALA A 219 10.90 -9.12 -19.14
C ALA A 219 12.10 -10.08 -19.31
N ARG A 220 12.27 -11.05 -18.40
CA ARG A 220 13.29 -12.12 -18.52
C ARG A 220 12.97 -13.17 -19.60
N THR A 221 11.69 -13.31 -19.97
CA THR A 221 11.24 -14.32 -20.95
C THR A 221 11.13 -13.75 -22.36
N ALA A 222 10.52 -12.57 -22.50
CA ALA A 222 10.36 -11.88 -23.78
C ALA A 222 10.11 -10.38 -23.55
N HIS A 223 10.82 -9.54 -24.30
CA HIS A 223 10.60 -8.08 -24.29
C HIS A 223 9.32 -7.71 -25.03
N VAL A 224 8.18 -7.90 -24.35
CA VAL A 224 6.85 -7.56 -24.85
C VAL A 224 6.21 -6.59 -23.87
N ASN A 225 5.71 -5.47 -24.40
CA ASN A 225 4.98 -4.49 -23.60
C ASN A 225 3.79 -5.14 -22.88
N GLU A 226 3.43 -4.61 -21.72
CA GLU A 226 2.36 -5.19 -20.90
C GLU A 226 1.03 -5.35 -21.66
N LEU A 227 0.61 -4.31 -22.39
CA LEU A 227 -0.63 -4.37 -23.17
C LEU A 227 -0.54 -5.39 -24.32
N ASP A 228 0.60 -5.45 -25.00
CA ASP A 228 0.81 -6.38 -26.12
C ASP A 228 0.75 -7.83 -25.62
N ARG A 229 1.37 -8.12 -24.45
CA ARG A 229 1.29 -9.41 -23.77
C ARG A 229 -0.13 -9.77 -23.35
N ARG A 230 -0.89 -8.81 -22.80
CA ARG A 230 -2.30 -9.04 -22.43
C ARG A 230 -3.15 -9.39 -23.65
N ILE A 231 -2.96 -8.69 -24.77
CA ILE A 231 -3.66 -8.98 -26.04
C ILE A 231 -3.26 -10.35 -26.59
N LEU A 232 -1.96 -10.71 -26.57
CA LEU A 232 -1.50 -12.04 -27.01
C LEU A 232 -2.17 -13.15 -26.20
N LEU A 233 -2.12 -13.04 -24.88
CA LEU A 233 -2.68 -14.03 -23.96
C LEU A 233 -4.21 -14.12 -24.06
N LEU A 234 -4.88 -13.01 -24.32
CA LEU A 234 -6.32 -12.97 -24.56
C LEU A 234 -6.69 -13.66 -25.88
N LEU A 235 -6.03 -13.32 -26.99
CA LEU A 235 -6.28 -13.94 -28.29
C LEU A 235 -5.85 -15.42 -28.33
N HIS A 236 -4.89 -15.80 -27.49
CA HIS A 236 -4.50 -17.20 -27.30
C HIS A 236 -5.63 -17.99 -26.62
N ALA A 237 -6.20 -17.44 -25.54
CA ALA A 237 -7.28 -18.09 -24.79
C ALA A 237 -8.64 -18.09 -25.51
N GLN A 238 -9.00 -16.99 -26.17
CA GLN A 238 -10.35 -16.76 -26.73
C GLN A 238 -10.40 -16.87 -28.27
N GLY A 239 -9.26 -16.99 -28.94
CA GLY A 239 -9.19 -17.01 -30.40
C GLY A 239 -9.36 -15.63 -31.04
N GLY A 240 -9.95 -15.60 -32.24
CA GLY A 240 -10.03 -14.39 -33.06
C GLY A 240 -11.07 -13.40 -32.54
N MET A 241 -10.68 -12.15 -32.29
CA MET A 241 -11.55 -11.13 -31.72
C MET A 241 -11.56 -9.83 -32.53
N THR A 242 -12.67 -9.08 -32.46
CA THR A 242 -12.74 -7.73 -33.02
C THR A 242 -11.96 -6.74 -32.14
N LEU A 243 -11.56 -5.60 -32.71
CA LEU A 243 -10.89 -4.52 -31.95
C LEU A 243 -11.75 -4.05 -30.76
N ALA A 244 -13.06 -4.01 -30.92
CA ALA A 244 -14.01 -3.63 -29.88
C ALA A 244 -14.00 -4.65 -28.73
N ASN A 245 -14.05 -5.95 -29.03
CA ASN A 245 -14.05 -7.00 -28.02
C ASN A 245 -12.72 -7.05 -27.26
N ILE A 246 -11.58 -6.83 -27.94
CA ILE A 246 -10.27 -6.71 -27.27
C ILE A 246 -10.23 -5.49 -26.34
N SER A 247 -10.76 -4.35 -26.79
CA SER A 247 -10.85 -3.13 -25.99
C SER A 247 -11.69 -3.32 -24.72
N MET A 248 -12.84 -3.97 -24.84
CA MET A 248 -13.70 -4.31 -23.71
C MET A 248 -13.02 -5.30 -22.76
N ALA A 249 -12.51 -6.41 -23.28
CA ALA A 249 -11.83 -7.45 -22.51
C ALA A 249 -10.60 -6.93 -21.75
N CYS A 250 -9.78 -6.11 -22.39
CA CYS A 250 -8.60 -5.53 -21.74
C CYS A 250 -8.93 -4.29 -20.86
N GLY A 251 -10.15 -3.76 -20.93
CA GLY A 251 -10.52 -2.54 -20.22
C GLY A 251 -9.66 -1.34 -20.61
N VAL A 252 -9.17 -1.29 -21.85
CA VAL A 252 -8.38 -0.17 -22.41
C VAL A 252 -9.15 0.51 -23.55
N ASP A 253 -8.77 1.71 -23.97
CA ASP A 253 -9.49 2.41 -25.04
C ASP A 253 -9.13 1.85 -26.42
N LYS A 254 -10.04 2.00 -27.39
CA LYS A 254 -9.85 1.47 -28.75
C LYS A 254 -8.58 2.00 -29.42
N ALA A 255 -8.12 3.21 -29.11
CA ALA A 255 -6.91 3.79 -29.69
C ALA A 255 -5.63 3.18 -29.10
N GLN A 256 -5.60 2.85 -27.80
CA GLN A 256 -4.53 2.07 -27.18
C GLN A 256 -4.44 0.66 -27.78
N VAL A 257 -5.58 -0.02 -27.93
CA VAL A 257 -5.62 -1.34 -28.58
C VAL A 257 -5.15 -1.23 -30.02
N SER A 258 -5.67 -0.28 -30.81
CA SER A 258 -5.28 -0.09 -32.21
C SER A 258 -3.76 0.11 -32.36
N ARG A 259 -3.15 0.92 -31.49
CA ARG A 259 -1.68 1.11 -31.45
C ARG A 259 -0.94 -0.18 -31.12
N ALA A 260 -1.43 -0.97 -30.17
CA ALA A 260 -0.85 -2.28 -29.84
C ALA A 260 -0.97 -3.27 -31.01
N ILE A 261 -2.15 -3.39 -31.62
CA ILE A 261 -2.38 -4.24 -32.78
C ILE A 261 -1.48 -3.86 -33.95
N LYS A 262 -1.28 -2.56 -34.19
CA LYS A 262 -0.35 -2.07 -35.22
C LYS A 262 1.09 -2.52 -34.93
N ARG A 263 1.62 -2.24 -33.74
CA ARG A 263 2.98 -2.66 -33.34
C ARG A 263 3.18 -4.17 -33.43
N MET A 264 2.22 -4.94 -32.92
CA MET A 264 2.27 -6.40 -32.95
C MET A 264 2.16 -6.97 -34.38
N GLY A 265 1.46 -6.27 -35.27
CA GLY A 265 1.41 -6.59 -36.71
C GLY A 265 2.73 -6.33 -37.42
N GLU A 266 3.45 -5.26 -37.07
CA GLU A 266 4.77 -4.93 -37.64
C GLU A 266 5.83 -6.01 -37.35
N VAL A 267 5.72 -6.70 -36.21
CA VAL A 267 6.55 -7.87 -35.86
C VAL A 267 5.89 -9.21 -36.19
N ALA A 268 4.88 -9.21 -37.07
CA ALA A 268 4.21 -10.39 -37.61
C ALA A 268 3.59 -11.34 -36.57
N LEU A 269 3.21 -10.85 -35.38
CA LEU A 269 2.56 -11.66 -34.33
C LEU A 269 1.05 -11.85 -34.57
N LEU A 270 0.46 -11.02 -35.42
CA LEU A 270 -0.98 -10.99 -35.69
C LEU A 270 -1.26 -11.16 -37.17
N GLN A 271 -2.43 -11.72 -37.49
CA GLN A 271 -2.96 -11.81 -38.84
C GLN A 271 -4.41 -11.31 -38.88
N ARG A 272 -4.77 -10.67 -39.99
CA ARG A 272 -6.10 -10.10 -40.19
C ARG A 272 -6.46 -10.08 -41.67
N SER A 273 -7.64 -10.59 -42.03
CA SER A 273 -8.12 -10.64 -43.42
C SER A 273 -8.77 -9.35 -43.93
N GLY A 274 -9.00 -8.35 -43.06
CA GLY A 274 -9.61 -7.07 -43.43
C GLY A 274 -9.83 -6.14 -42.22
N ILE A 275 -10.13 -4.84 -42.47
CA ILE A 275 -10.23 -3.80 -41.41
C ILE A 275 -11.39 -4.03 -40.43
N ARG A 276 -12.40 -4.84 -40.79
CA ARG A 276 -13.50 -5.23 -39.89
C ARG A 276 -13.41 -6.68 -39.41
N SER A 277 -12.51 -7.49 -40.00
CA SER A 277 -12.36 -8.91 -39.63
C SER A 277 -11.78 -9.08 -38.23
N PRO A 278 -12.07 -10.20 -37.54
CA PRO A 278 -11.42 -10.56 -36.28
C PRO A 278 -9.90 -10.63 -36.46
N ILE A 279 -9.13 -10.04 -35.53
CA ILE A 279 -7.68 -10.24 -35.50
C ILE A 279 -7.37 -11.55 -34.78
N ARG A 280 -6.42 -12.31 -35.32
CA ARG A 280 -6.01 -13.62 -34.83
C ARG A 280 -4.49 -13.64 -34.63
N LEU A 281 -4.02 -14.56 -33.78
CA LEU A 281 -2.59 -14.85 -33.71
C LEU A 281 -2.11 -15.46 -35.04
N SER A 282 -0.97 -14.99 -35.53
CA SER A 282 -0.19 -15.67 -36.57
C SER A 282 0.48 -16.93 -36.00
N PRO A 283 1.13 -17.78 -36.82
CA PRO A 283 1.90 -18.91 -36.29
C PRO A 283 3.00 -18.51 -35.28
N SER A 284 3.76 -17.44 -35.55
CA SER A 284 4.76 -16.91 -34.61
C SER A 284 4.11 -16.30 -33.36
N GLY A 285 2.97 -15.62 -33.53
CA GLY A 285 2.15 -15.13 -32.43
C GLY A 285 1.66 -16.25 -31.50
N LYS A 286 1.24 -17.39 -32.06
CA LYS A 286 0.86 -18.59 -31.29
C LYS A 286 2.04 -19.15 -30.51
N GLN A 287 3.20 -19.33 -31.13
CA GLN A 287 4.41 -19.82 -30.45
C GLN A 287 4.83 -18.92 -29.29
N LEU A 288 4.79 -17.59 -29.47
CA LEU A 288 5.05 -16.66 -28.38
C LEU A 288 3.95 -16.74 -27.31
N GLY A 289 2.69 -16.83 -27.72
CA GLY A 289 1.54 -17.06 -26.86
C GLY A 289 1.72 -18.29 -25.96
N ASP A 290 2.14 -19.44 -26.52
CA ASP A 290 2.37 -20.68 -25.78
C ASP A 290 3.48 -20.54 -24.72
N ARG A 291 4.56 -19.81 -25.04
CA ARG A 291 5.63 -19.51 -24.07
C ARG A 291 5.13 -18.62 -22.94
N LEU A 292 4.43 -17.55 -23.28
CA LEU A 292 3.87 -16.62 -22.29
C LEU A 292 2.80 -17.29 -21.43
N GLN A 293 2.01 -18.20 -22.01
CA GLN A 293 0.95 -18.92 -21.33
C GLN A 293 1.50 -19.84 -20.25
N ARG A 294 2.52 -20.66 -20.57
CA ARG A 294 3.19 -21.52 -19.57
C ARG A 294 3.75 -20.71 -18.40
N HIS A 295 4.34 -19.55 -18.69
CA HIS A 295 4.83 -18.68 -17.63
C HIS A 295 3.68 -18.07 -16.80
N ALA A 296 2.61 -17.64 -17.45
CA ALA A 296 1.43 -17.12 -16.77
C ALA A 296 0.76 -18.16 -15.86
N GLU A 297 0.74 -19.45 -16.26
CA GLU A 297 0.20 -20.56 -15.46
C GLU A 297 1.01 -20.79 -14.19
N LEU A 298 2.34 -20.82 -14.26
CA LEU A 298 3.20 -20.94 -13.08
C LEU A 298 2.95 -19.79 -12.10
N ARG A 299 2.87 -18.56 -12.62
CA ARG A 299 2.59 -17.39 -11.80
C ARG A 299 1.19 -17.41 -11.20
N ASN A 300 0.20 -17.90 -11.94
CA ASN A 300 -1.16 -18.05 -11.43
C ASN A 300 -1.21 -19.05 -10.29
N ARG A 301 -0.49 -20.18 -10.39
CA ARG A 301 -0.38 -21.18 -9.32
C ARG A 301 0.23 -20.61 -8.04
N GLU A 302 1.27 -19.81 -8.18
CA GLU A 302 1.87 -19.11 -7.03
C GLU A 302 0.90 -18.10 -6.41
N LEU A 303 0.18 -17.36 -7.27
CA LEU A 303 -0.78 -16.37 -6.80
C LEU A 303 -1.94 -17.01 -6.02
N THR A 304 -2.35 -18.22 -6.41
CA THR A 304 -3.42 -18.99 -5.76
C THR A 304 -2.91 -19.95 -4.69
N PHE A 305 -1.65 -19.83 -4.25
CA PHE A 305 -1.09 -20.72 -3.23
C PHE A 305 -1.88 -20.60 -1.92
N GLY A 306 -2.25 -21.74 -1.32
CA GLY A 306 -3.04 -21.78 -0.09
C GLY A 306 -4.53 -21.46 -0.26
N ILE A 307 -5.02 -21.31 -1.50
CA ILE A 307 -6.43 -21.07 -1.81
C ILE A 307 -7.03 -22.33 -2.43
N THR A 308 -8.16 -22.78 -1.90
CA THR A 308 -8.88 -23.98 -2.36
C THR A 308 -9.70 -23.72 -3.63
N ASP A 309 -10.05 -24.80 -4.35
CA ASP A 309 -10.89 -24.69 -5.54
C ASP A 309 -12.30 -24.14 -5.24
N GLU A 310 -12.83 -24.42 -4.04
CA GLU A 310 -14.13 -23.89 -3.59
C GLU A 310 -14.08 -22.38 -3.33
N GLU A 311 -13.00 -21.90 -2.71
CA GLU A 311 -12.74 -20.46 -2.53
C GLU A 311 -12.55 -19.76 -3.88
N LEU A 312 -11.78 -20.35 -4.81
CA LEU A 312 -11.61 -19.81 -6.16
C LEU A 312 -12.93 -19.77 -6.95
N LYS A 313 -13.80 -20.77 -6.77
CA LYS A 313 -15.14 -20.79 -7.37
C LYS A 313 -16.02 -19.67 -6.81
N THR A 314 -16.01 -19.49 -5.49
CA THR A 314 -16.74 -18.41 -4.81
C THR A 314 -16.24 -17.04 -5.25
N LEU A 315 -14.91 -16.87 -5.29
CA LEU A 315 -14.25 -15.67 -5.78
C LEU A 315 -14.69 -15.35 -7.21
N SER A 316 -14.63 -16.32 -8.11
CA SER A 316 -14.98 -16.14 -9.52
C SER A 316 -16.46 -15.76 -9.70
N GLY A 317 -17.37 -16.40 -8.96
CA GLY A 317 -18.80 -16.09 -9.02
C GLY A 317 -19.13 -14.67 -8.54
N VAL A 318 -18.48 -14.21 -7.46
CA VAL A 318 -18.61 -12.83 -7.00
C VAL A 318 -18.00 -11.87 -8.01
N LEU A 319 -16.81 -12.16 -8.55
CA LEU A 319 -16.16 -11.32 -9.57
C LEU A 319 -17.00 -11.15 -10.83
N ASP A 320 -17.63 -12.22 -11.32
CA ASP A 320 -18.52 -12.13 -12.49
C ASP A 320 -19.71 -11.21 -12.19
N THR A 321 -20.26 -11.25 -10.97
CA THR A 321 -21.32 -10.34 -10.52
C THR A 321 -20.84 -8.88 -10.49
N LEU A 322 -19.68 -8.63 -9.86
CA LEU A 322 -19.08 -7.28 -9.78
C LEU A 322 -18.76 -6.73 -11.18
N LEU A 323 -18.21 -7.57 -12.06
CA LEU A 323 -17.84 -7.20 -13.42
C LEU A 323 -19.07 -6.82 -14.24
N GLY A 324 -20.12 -7.65 -14.22
CA GLY A 324 -21.39 -7.36 -14.90
C GLY A 324 -21.94 -5.99 -14.50
N ARG A 325 -21.96 -5.70 -13.20
CA ARG A 325 -22.45 -4.41 -12.66
C ARG A 325 -21.55 -3.24 -13.01
N ALA A 326 -20.23 -3.40 -12.94
CA ALA A 326 -19.28 -2.36 -13.31
C ALA A 326 -19.41 -1.96 -14.79
N ILE A 327 -19.64 -2.94 -15.67
CA ILE A 327 -19.92 -2.71 -17.09
C ILE A 327 -21.23 -1.95 -17.26
N THR A 328 -22.31 -2.40 -16.62
CA THR A 328 -23.62 -1.72 -16.68
C THR A 328 -23.51 -0.27 -16.22
N LEU A 329 -22.85 0.01 -15.09
CA LEU A 329 -22.62 1.36 -14.60
C LEU A 329 -21.83 2.21 -15.60
N PHE A 330 -20.75 1.66 -16.17
CA PHE A 330 -19.94 2.37 -17.15
C PHE A 330 -20.75 2.72 -18.41
N GLU A 331 -21.55 1.78 -18.93
CA GLU A 331 -22.38 2.02 -20.10
C GLU A 331 -23.45 3.08 -19.87
N GLN A 332 -24.09 3.06 -18.69
CA GLN A 332 -25.05 4.07 -18.28
C GLN A 332 -24.40 5.47 -18.24
N GLU A 333 -23.26 5.61 -17.55
CA GLU A 333 -22.53 6.88 -17.46
C GLU A 333 -22.05 7.36 -18.84
N ARG A 334 -21.63 6.45 -19.72
CA ARG A 334 -21.25 6.79 -21.09
C ARG A 334 -22.44 7.29 -21.91
N LYS A 335 -23.61 6.65 -21.82
CA LYS A 335 -24.83 7.08 -22.52
C LYS A 335 -25.26 8.47 -22.05
N GLN A 336 -25.22 8.72 -20.75
CA GLN A 336 -25.54 10.03 -20.16
C GLN A 336 -24.53 11.12 -20.55
N ALA A 337 -23.24 10.78 -20.65
CA ALA A 337 -22.22 11.70 -21.13
C ALA A 337 -22.41 12.06 -22.62
N ALA A 338 -22.81 11.09 -23.45
CA ALA A 338 -23.08 11.30 -24.87
C ALA A 338 -24.35 12.12 -25.13
N SER A 339 -25.40 12.00 -24.31
CA SER A 339 -26.61 12.81 -24.45
C SER A 339 -26.40 14.29 -24.12
N ASN A 340 -25.36 14.63 -23.36
CA ASN A 340 -25.01 16.01 -22.98
C ASN A 340 -24.14 16.75 -24.01
N GLN A 341 -23.68 16.09 -25.08
CA GLN A 341 -22.94 16.72 -26.19
C GLN A 341 -23.69 16.48 -27.51
N ARG A 342 -23.86 17.53 -28.33
CA ARG A 342 -24.44 17.42 -29.68
C ARG A 342 -23.81 16.23 -30.43
N GLN A 343 -24.69 15.40 -30.97
CA GLN A 343 -24.39 14.16 -31.69
C GLN A 343 -23.30 14.34 -32.75
N GLU A 344 -22.26 13.51 -32.68
CA GLU A 344 -21.75 12.82 -33.87
C GLU A 344 -22.21 11.36 -33.79
N PRO A 345 -22.70 10.77 -34.90
CA PRO A 345 -23.30 9.45 -34.87
C PRO A 345 -22.19 8.40 -34.77
N VAL A 346 -22.09 7.74 -33.62
CA VAL A 346 -21.65 6.35 -33.60
C VAL A 346 -22.92 5.53 -33.75
N GLU A 347 -23.16 5.02 -34.95
CA GLU A 347 -24.25 4.09 -35.28
C GLU A 347 -24.15 2.87 -34.35
N PHE A 348 -25.06 2.80 -33.37
CA PHE A 348 -25.15 1.77 -32.33
C PHE A 348 -26.13 0.65 -32.70
N GLN A 349 -26.72 0.70 -33.89
CA GLN A 349 -27.69 -0.31 -34.33
C GLN A 349 -27.02 -1.70 -34.50
N ASP A 350 -25.72 -1.73 -34.84
CA ASP A 350 -24.92 -2.97 -34.91
C ASP A 350 -24.68 -3.65 -33.54
N LEU A 351 -24.85 -2.95 -32.41
CA LEU A 351 -24.70 -3.52 -31.06
C LEU A 351 -26.03 -4.02 -30.48
N ILE A 352 -27.15 -3.63 -31.09
CA ILE A 352 -28.49 -4.13 -30.73
C ILE A 352 -28.76 -5.45 -31.46
N ASP A 353 -28.22 -5.62 -32.68
CA ASP A 353 -28.29 -6.88 -33.44
C ASP A 353 -27.33 -7.97 -32.94
N GLU A 354 -26.36 -7.65 -32.08
CA GLU A 354 -25.42 -8.60 -31.46
C GLU A 354 -25.83 -9.03 -30.03
N GLY A 355 -26.95 -8.52 -29.52
CA GLY A 355 -27.49 -8.86 -28.20
C GLY A 355 -26.85 -8.10 -27.03
N LEU A 356 -27.66 -7.77 -26.02
CA LEU A 356 -27.18 -7.53 -24.66
C LEU A 356 -26.38 -8.77 -24.22
N PRO A 357 -25.38 -8.66 -23.32
CA PRO A 357 -24.63 -9.83 -22.87
C PRO A 357 -25.53 -10.77 -22.06
N GLY A 358 -26.25 -11.64 -22.76
CA GLY A 358 -26.77 -12.91 -22.29
C GLY A 358 -25.69 -13.97 -22.50
N GLU A 359 -25.61 -14.89 -21.52
CA GLU A 359 -24.80 -16.13 -21.38
C GLU A 359 -23.29 -16.10 -21.72
N ASN A 360 -22.81 -15.24 -22.61
CA ASN A 360 -21.41 -15.05 -22.99
C ASN A 360 -20.98 -13.59 -22.75
N GLY A 361 -20.92 -13.19 -21.47
CA GLY A 361 -20.43 -11.86 -21.06
C GLY A 361 -19.04 -11.50 -21.61
N VAL A 362 -18.53 -10.30 -21.28
CA VAL A 362 -17.22 -9.80 -21.75
C VAL A 362 -16.20 -10.93 -21.79
N ALA A 363 -15.55 -11.08 -22.95
CA ALA A 363 -14.56 -12.13 -23.23
C ALA A 363 -13.31 -11.91 -22.36
N VAL A 364 -13.45 -12.20 -21.07
CA VAL A 364 -12.41 -12.20 -20.07
C VAL A 364 -11.89 -13.62 -19.99
N ASP A 365 -10.57 -13.75 -20.01
CA ASP A 365 -9.95 -15.01 -19.72
C ASP A 365 -10.12 -15.38 -18.25
N ARG A 366 -10.95 -16.41 -17.99
CA ARG A 366 -11.28 -16.95 -16.67
C ARG A 366 -10.37 -18.10 -16.25
N SER A 367 -9.45 -18.54 -17.12
CA SER A 367 -8.46 -19.56 -16.73
C SER A 367 -7.43 -19.03 -15.72
N ARG A 368 -7.42 -17.71 -15.48
CA ARG A 368 -6.48 -17.01 -14.62
C ARG A 368 -7.19 -16.00 -13.73
N VAL A 369 -6.59 -15.74 -12.57
CA VAL A 369 -7.18 -14.87 -11.54
C VAL A 369 -7.04 -13.38 -11.91
N LEU A 370 -5.92 -12.96 -12.48
CA LEU A 370 -5.65 -11.54 -12.73
C LEU A 370 -6.56 -10.87 -13.78
N PRO A 371 -6.86 -11.46 -14.95
CA PRO A 371 -7.60 -10.75 -16.00
C PRO A 371 -8.95 -10.20 -15.54
N PRO A 372 -9.83 -10.95 -14.83
CA PRO A 372 -11.09 -10.41 -14.31
C PRO A 372 -10.92 -9.18 -13.40
N PHE A 373 -9.96 -9.21 -12.47
CA PHE A 373 -9.68 -8.08 -11.58
C PHE A 373 -9.20 -6.84 -12.33
N VAL A 374 -8.31 -7.02 -13.32
CA VAL A 374 -7.83 -5.90 -14.13
C VAL A 374 -8.99 -5.28 -14.92
N THR A 375 -9.85 -6.11 -15.51
CA THR A 375 -11.01 -5.63 -16.27
C THR A 375 -12.00 -4.92 -15.35
N LEU A 376 -12.31 -5.50 -14.18
CA LEU A 376 -13.13 -4.87 -13.14
C LEU A 376 -12.59 -3.50 -12.74
N CYS A 377 -11.31 -3.40 -12.36
CA CYS A 377 -10.68 -2.14 -11.96
C CYS A 377 -10.73 -1.08 -13.08
N SER A 378 -10.50 -1.49 -14.33
CA SER A 378 -10.61 -0.58 -15.48
C SER A 378 -12.02 0.01 -15.65
N TYR A 379 -13.08 -0.80 -15.55
CA TYR A 379 -14.46 -0.32 -15.61
C TYR A 379 -14.83 0.50 -14.37
N MET A 380 -14.34 0.05 -13.20
CA MET A 380 -14.16 0.78 -11.93
C MET A 380 -13.90 2.28 -12.14
N LEU A 381 -12.66 2.51 -12.57
CA LEU A 381 -12.05 3.82 -12.74
C LEU A 381 -12.72 4.64 -13.84
N ARG A 382 -13.06 4.02 -14.98
CA ARG A 382 -13.67 4.74 -16.11
C ARG A 382 -15.09 5.19 -15.80
N GLY A 383 -15.89 4.32 -15.19
CA GLY A 383 -17.24 4.65 -14.78
C GLY A 383 -17.24 5.73 -13.70
N GLY A 384 -16.33 5.62 -12.71
CA GLY A 384 -16.15 6.64 -11.67
C GLY A 384 -15.75 7.99 -12.26
N ALA A 385 -14.77 8.02 -13.18
CA ALA A 385 -14.35 9.24 -13.86
C ALA A 385 -15.49 9.96 -14.58
N LEU A 386 -16.36 9.22 -15.28
CA LEU A 386 -17.52 9.79 -15.97
C LEU A 386 -18.57 10.31 -14.97
N ALA A 387 -18.83 9.54 -13.91
CA ALA A 387 -19.78 9.92 -12.86
C ALA A 387 -19.32 11.20 -12.13
N HIS A 388 -18.05 11.27 -11.73
CA HIS A 388 -17.49 12.46 -11.09
C HIS A 388 -17.58 13.67 -12.02
N LYS A 389 -17.22 13.51 -13.30
CA LYS A 389 -17.33 14.58 -14.28
C LYS A 389 -18.76 15.06 -14.46
N ARG A 390 -19.74 14.16 -14.50
CA ARG A 390 -21.16 14.52 -14.62
C ARG A 390 -21.67 15.27 -13.38
N GLN A 391 -21.26 14.87 -12.18
CA GLN A 391 -21.77 15.44 -10.94
C GLN A 391 -21.04 16.73 -10.52
N THR A 392 -19.77 16.88 -10.86
CA THR A 392 -18.91 17.98 -10.37
C THR A 392 -18.34 18.86 -11.48
N SER A 393 -18.49 18.47 -12.74
CA SER A 393 -17.79 19.04 -13.90
C SER A 393 -16.27 18.91 -13.88
N LEU A 394 -15.68 18.28 -12.85
CA LEU A 394 -14.24 18.04 -12.77
C LEU A 394 -13.82 16.85 -13.62
N SER A 395 -12.67 16.94 -14.28
CA SER A 395 -11.99 15.79 -14.87
C SER A 395 -11.60 14.78 -13.80
N ASN A 396 -11.26 13.56 -14.23
CA ASN A 396 -10.79 12.51 -13.32
C ASN A 396 -9.56 12.94 -12.51
N PHE A 397 -8.64 13.68 -13.14
CA PHE A 397 -7.41 14.12 -12.48
C PHE A 397 -7.70 15.26 -11.49
N GLU A 398 -8.56 16.22 -11.86
CA GLU A 398 -9.01 17.27 -10.94
C GLU A 398 -9.75 16.71 -9.73
N SER A 399 -10.63 15.72 -9.94
CA SER A 399 -11.35 15.04 -8.86
C SER A 399 -10.39 14.37 -7.89
N TRP A 400 -9.32 13.74 -8.39
CA TRP A 400 -8.30 13.12 -7.54
C TRP A 400 -7.47 14.16 -6.78
N VAL A 401 -7.02 15.22 -7.44
CA VAL A 401 -6.27 16.31 -6.77
C VAL A 401 -7.13 16.94 -5.67
N MET A 402 -8.43 17.15 -5.93
CA MET A 402 -9.37 17.67 -4.94
C MET A 402 -9.49 16.75 -3.73
N ALA A 403 -9.71 15.44 -3.95
CA ALA A 403 -9.80 14.44 -2.88
C ALA A 403 -8.52 14.37 -2.05
N GLU A 404 -7.35 14.47 -2.67
CA GLU A 404 -6.06 14.44 -1.96
C GLU A 404 -5.86 15.66 -1.06
N ILE A 405 -6.23 16.86 -1.55
CA ILE A 405 -6.18 18.10 -0.76
C ILE A 405 -7.15 18.04 0.41
N CYS A 406 -8.34 17.46 0.23
CA CYS A 406 -9.33 17.30 1.30
C CYS A 406 -8.96 16.25 2.35
N ARG A 407 -8.14 15.25 2.00
CA ARG A 407 -7.77 14.17 2.92
C ARG A 407 -6.89 14.66 4.07
N ASN A 408 -6.00 15.62 3.82
CA ASN A 408 -5.10 16.13 4.85
C ASN A 408 -4.84 17.65 4.75
N PRO A 409 -5.86 18.49 4.97
CA PRO A 409 -5.74 19.93 4.82
C PRO A 409 -5.17 20.62 6.07
N PRO A 410 -4.23 21.57 5.94
CA PRO A 410 -3.65 22.04 4.68
C PRO A 410 -2.44 21.19 4.25
N ILE A 411 -2.41 20.74 2.99
CA ILE A 411 -1.34 19.89 2.44
C ILE A 411 -0.22 20.73 1.82
N SER A 412 1.05 20.40 2.10
CA SER A 412 2.18 21.09 1.46
C SER A 412 2.40 20.62 0.01
N TRP A 413 3.01 21.47 -0.83
CA TRP A 413 3.36 21.08 -2.21
C TRP A 413 4.16 19.77 -2.32
N PRO A 414 5.25 19.53 -1.53
CA PRO A 414 5.98 18.28 -1.60
C PRO A 414 5.13 17.06 -1.24
N GLN A 415 4.30 17.15 -0.21
CA GLN A 415 3.39 16.07 0.20
C GLN A 415 2.36 15.77 -0.89
N LEU A 416 1.75 16.80 -1.48
CA LEU A 416 0.78 16.63 -2.55
C LEU A 416 1.40 15.98 -3.80
N VAL A 417 2.61 16.39 -4.20
CA VAL A 417 3.31 15.78 -5.34
C VAL A 417 3.62 14.30 -5.10
N ILE A 418 4.05 13.94 -3.88
CA ILE A 418 4.30 12.55 -3.50
C ILE A 418 3.02 11.74 -3.59
N ALA A 419 1.93 12.24 -3.00
CA ALA A 419 0.64 11.57 -2.99
C ALA A 419 0.08 11.37 -4.41
N LEU A 420 0.25 12.37 -5.28
CA LEU A 420 -0.23 12.30 -6.66
C LEU A 420 0.61 11.40 -7.56
N SER A 421 1.84 10.97 -7.20
CA SER A 421 2.66 10.07 -8.03
C SER A 421 2.66 10.38 -9.55
N ARG A 422 2.64 11.67 -9.92
CA ARG A 422 2.45 12.19 -11.29
C ARG A 422 3.41 13.33 -11.58
N ASP A 423 3.47 13.70 -12.86
CA ASP A 423 4.29 14.80 -13.34
C ASP A 423 3.96 16.13 -12.63
N GLN A 424 5.00 16.81 -12.13
CA GLN A 424 4.88 18.05 -11.36
C GLN A 424 4.23 19.19 -12.17
N SER A 425 4.42 19.21 -13.49
CA SER A 425 3.83 20.24 -14.36
C SER A 425 2.33 20.05 -14.53
N GLN A 426 1.86 18.80 -14.60
CA GLN A 426 0.43 18.47 -14.68
C GLN A 426 -0.27 18.73 -13.33
N ALA A 427 0.34 18.30 -12.22
CA ALA A 427 -0.16 18.58 -10.88
C ALA A 427 -0.28 20.10 -10.65
N GLY A 428 0.75 20.87 -11.02
CA GLY A 428 0.77 22.31 -10.79
C GLY A 428 -0.26 23.08 -11.62
N ARG A 429 -0.50 22.66 -12.87
CA ARG A 429 -1.59 23.23 -13.70
C ARG A 429 -2.96 22.95 -13.09
N THR A 430 -3.15 21.74 -12.57
CA THR A 430 -4.43 21.30 -12.02
C THR A 430 -4.75 22.05 -10.72
N VAL A 431 -3.79 22.14 -9.80
CA VAL A 431 -3.96 22.89 -8.55
C VAL A 431 -4.24 24.37 -8.82
N ASN A 432 -3.51 24.99 -9.76
CA ASN A 432 -3.78 26.37 -10.17
C ASN A 432 -5.21 26.53 -10.72
N HIS A 433 -5.64 25.62 -11.58
CA HIS A 433 -7.01 25.64 -12.11
C HIS A 433 -8.06 25.50 -11.00
N LEU A 434 -7.87 24.58 -10.05
CA LEU A 434 -8.76 24.40 -8.90
C LEU A 434 -8.84 25.65 -8.01
N ILE A 435 -7.74 26.41 -7.90
CA ILE A 435 -7.73 27.72 -7.23
C ILE A 435 -8.54 28.74 -8.06
N GLU A 436 -8.33 28.81 -9.37
CA GLU A 436 -9.04 29.74 -10.27
C GLU A 436 -10.56 29.55 -10.24
N ILE A 437 -11.04 28.30 -10.16
CA ILE A 437 -12.49 27.99 -10.07
C ILE A 437 -13.04 28.03 -8.63
N GLY A 438 -12.18 28.41 -7.66
CA GLY A 438 -12.53 28.66 -6.26
C GLY A 438 -12.78 27.43 -5.42
N LEU A 439 -12.23 26.25 -5.77
CA LEU A 439 -12.35 25.02 -4.99
C LEU A 439 -11.19 24.83 -4.00
N VAL A 440 -10.02 25.38 -4.31
CA VAL A 440 -8.82 25.28 -3.48
C VAL A 440 -8.34 26.67 -3.11
N GLU A 441 -7.88 26.83 -1.87
CA GLU A 441 -7.17 28.01 -1.40
C GLU A 441 -5.71 27.68 -1.12
N ARG A 442 -4.88 28.72 -1.17
CA ARG A 442 -3.44 28.59 -0.96
C ARG A 442 -2.97 29.57 0.11
N THR A 443 -2.23 29.06 1.07
CA THR A 443 -1.59 29.84 2.13
C THR A 443 -0.07 29.76 2.01
N GLY A 444 0.63 30.82 2.43
CA GLY A 444 2.10 30.93 2.37
C GLY A 444 2.67 31.67 1.16
N ARG A 445 4.01 31.66 1.02
CA ARG A 445 4.74 32.46 0.02
C ARG A 445 4.30 32.14 -1.42
N PRO A 446 4.18 33.12 -2.33
CA PRO A 446 3.84 32.90 -3.75
C PRO A 446 4.82 32.00 -4.52
N GLY A 447 4.36 31.25 -5.54
CA GLY A 447 5.13 30.29 -6.34
C GLY A 447 4.64 28.82 -6.30
N ARG A 448 4.60 28.14 -7.46
CA ARG A 448 4.11 26.75 -7.62
C ARG A 448 4.70 25.70 -6.67
N ARG A 449 5.90 25.94 -6.14
CA ARG A 449 6.66 24.99 -5.29
C ARG A 449 6.61 25.31 -3.79
N HIS A 450 5.97 26.41 -3.41
CA HIS A 450 5.93 26.90 -2.03
C HIS A 450 4.48 27.16 -1.65
N GLY A 451 4.08 26.78 -0.45
CA GLY A 451 2.73 27.01 0.07
C GLY A 451 1.99 25.73 0.43
N PHE A 452 0.93 25.94 1.20
CA PHE A 452 0.01 24.91 1.64
C PHE A 452 -1.33 25.11 0.96
N PHE A 453 -2.00 24.01 0.64
CA PHE A 453 -3.25 24.00 -0.10
C PHE A 453 -4.35 23.43 0.79
N GLY A 454 -5.48 24.12 0.85
CA GLY A 454 -6.67 23.67 1.58
C GLY A 454 -7.91 23.76 0.69
N PRO A 455 -8.97 23.02 0.99
CA PRO A 455 -10.23 23.17 0.29
C PRO A 455 -10.96 24.43 0.77
N THR A 456 -11.58 25.16 -0.16
CA THR A 456 -12.61 26.14 0.19
C THR A 456 -13.88 25.41 0.65
N GLU A 457 -14.89 26.13 1.16
CA GLU A 457 -16.19 25.52 1.48
C GLU A 457 -16.81 24.82 0.26
N LYS A 458 -16.76 25.49 -0.91
CA LYS A 458 -17.18 24.91 -2.18
C LYS A 458 -16.35 23.66 -2.56
N GLY A 459 -15.05 23.69 -2.29
CA GLY A 459 -14.15 22.54 -2.45
C GLY A 459 -14.56 21.34 -1.60
N ARG A 460 -14.90 21.56 -0.32
CA ARG A 460 -15.39 20.52 0.59
C ARG A 460 -16.67 19.89 0.08
N THR A 461 -17.64 20.71 -0.36
CA THR A 461 -18.89 20.20 -0.96
C THR A 461 -18.63 19.34 -2.20
N VAL A 462 -17.74 19.78 -3.10
CA VAL A 462 -17.38 19.00 -4.29
C VAL A 462 -16.70 17.69 -3.91
N SER A 463 -15.79 17.70 -2.94
CA SER A 463 -15.15 16.48 -2.43
C SER A 463 -16.17 15.51 -1.83
N GLN A 464 -17.12 16.01 -1.04
CA GLN A 464 -18.19 15.19 -0.48
C GLN A 464 -19.02 14.53 -1.58
N ILE A 465 -19.34 15.23 -2.67
CA ILE A 465 -20.05 14.65 -3.83
C ILE A 465 -19.21 13.53 -4.48
N ILE A 466 -17.89 13.71 -4.59
CA ILE A 466 -16.97 12.68 -5.11
C ILE A 466 -16.99 11.44 -4.21
N ASP A 467 -16.86 11.63 -2.89
CA ASP A 467 -16.83 10.54 -1.91
C ASP A 467 -18.17 9.81 -1.85
N GLU A 468 -19.30 10.53 -1.78
CA GLU A 468 -20.64 9.94 -1.84
C GLU A 468 -20.89 9.18 -3.15
N THR A 469 -20.37 9.68 -4.28
CA THR A 469 -20.46 8.98 -5.57
C THR A 469 -19.67 7.68 -5.54
N ALA A 470 -18.47 7.68 -4.96
CA ALA A 470 -17.66 6.48 -4.81
C ALA A 470 -18.35 5.44 -3.92
N VAL A 471 -18.91 5.87 -2.78
CA VAL A 471 -19.64 5.00 -1.84
C VAL A 471 -20.86 4.37 -2.51
N ARG A 472 -21.78 5.17 -3.06
CA ARG A 472 -23.01 4.64 -3.71
C ARG A 472 -22.70 3.67 -4.85
N ARG A 473 -21.64 3.95 -5.61
CA ARG A 473 -21.19 3.05 -6.68
C ARG A 473 -20.64 1.75 -6.12
N SER A 474 -19.87 1.79 -5.03
CA SER A 474 -19.40 0.58 -4.34
C SER A 474 -20.58 -0.25 -3.82
N GLU A 475 -21.54 0.38 -3.14
CA GLU A 475 -22.75 -0.31 -2.65
C GLU A 475 -23.51 -1.01 -3.76
N PHE A 476 -23.71 -0.34 -4.90
CA PHE A 476 -24.35 -0.94 -6.06
C PHE A 476 -23.57 -2.15 -6.60
N LEU A 477 -22.24 -2.10 -6.62
CA LEU A 477 -21.42 -3.23 -7.06
C LEU A 477 -21.66 -4.46 -6.19
N PHE A 478 -21.79 -4.31 -4.88
CA PHE A 478 -21.92 -5.43 -3.94
C PHE A 478 -23.36 -5.80 -3.57
N GLN A 479 -24.35 -5.00 -3.95
CA GLN A 479 -25.76 -5.17 -3.60
C GLN A 479 -26.30 -6.61 -3.79
N GLY A 480 -26.92 -7.21 -2.79
CA GLY A 480 -27.55 -8.52 -2.94
C GLY A 480 -26.60 -9.71 -3.04
N ILE A 481 -25.29 -9.53 -2.80
CA ILE A 481 -24.37 -10.63 -2.51
C ILE A 481 -24.62 -11.06 -1.04
N PRO A 482 -24.90 -12.35 -0.75
CA PRO A 482 -25.07 -12.84 0.61
C PRO A 482 -23.82 -12.61 1.47
N ALA A 483 -24.00 -12.21 2.72
CA ALA A 483 -22.88 -11.91 3.63
C ALA A 483 -21.83 -13.04 3.73
N PRO A 484 -22.18 -14.32 3.89
CA PRO A 484 -21.18 -15.40 3.93
C PRO A 484 -20.38 -15.55 2.63
N GLN A 485 -21.02 -15.29 1.49
CA GLN A 485 -20.37 -15.32 0.18
C GLN A 485 -19.41 -14.13 0.03
N LEU A 486 -19.81 -12.96 0.54
CA LEU A 486 -18.96 -11.77 0.56
C LEU A 486 -17.75 -11.94 1.49
N ASP A 487 -17.93 -12.55 2.66
CA ASP A 487 -16.84 -12.87 3.60
C ASP A 487 -15.81 -13.80 2.96
N SER A 488 -16.27 -14.90 2.35
CA SER A 488 -15.41 -15.84 1.63
C SER A 488 -14.67 -15.14 0.48
N PHE A 489 -15.36 -14.30 -0.30
CA PHE A 489 -14.73 -13.49 -1.35
C PHE A 489 -13.63 -12.57 -0.80
N MET A 490 -13.90 -11.83 0.29
CA MET A 490 -12.93 -10.89 0.88
C MET A 490 -11.71 -11.61 1.45
N SER A 491 -11.91 -12.70 2.18
CA SER A 491 -10.82 -13.54 2.70
C SER A 491 -9.96 -14.11 1.58
N THR A 492 -10.58 -14.62 0.52
CA THR A 492 -9.86 -15.16 -0.65
C THR A 492 -9.08 -14.06 -1.37
N PHE A 493 -9.68 -12.88 -1.51
CA PHE A 493 -9.04 -11.72 -2.11
C PHE A 493 -7.83 -11.22 -1.29
N ASP A 494 -7.93 -11.21 0.05
CA ASP A 494 -6.82 -10.84 0.93
C ASP A 494 -5.66 -11.85 0.83
N ALA A 495 -5.95 -13.15 0.73
CA ALA A 495 -4.92 -14.17 0.44
C ALA A 495 -4.22 -13.94 -0.91
N LEU A 496 -4.98 -13.61 -1.97
CA LEU A 496 -4.42 -13.24 -3.28
C LEU A 496 -3.54 -11.98 -3.20
N ALA A 497 -3.97 -10.98 -2.43
CA ALA A 497 -3.22 -9.73 -2.23
C ALA A 497 -1.89 -9.99 -1.55
N HIS A 498 -1.88 -10.79 -0.49
CA HIS A 498 -0.67 -11.23 0.19
C HIS A 498 0.26 -12.02 -0.73
N ASN A 499 -0.27 -12.98 -1.49
CA ASN A 499 0.54 -13.77 -2.43
C ASN A 499 1.16 -12.88 -3.53
N ALA A 500 0.47 -11.83 -3.99
CA ALA A 500 1.04 -10.86 -4.94
C ALA A 500 2.20 -10.05 -4.35
N GLU A 501 2.13 -9.69 -3.06
CA GLU A 501 3.22 -9.02 -2.34
C GLU A 501 4.45 -9.91 -2.23
N VAL A 502 4.27 -11.16 -1.81
CA VAL A 502 5.34 -12.16 -1.73
C VAL A 502 5.98 -12.38 -3.11
N GLN A 503 5.15 -12.53 -4.16
CA GLN A 503 5.65 -12.69 -5.53
C GLN A 503 6.49 -11.47 -5.95
N LEU A 504 6.04 -10.24 -5.67
CA LEU A 504 6.81 -9.02 -5.98
C LEU A 504 8.14 -8.94 -5.21
N ALA A 505 8.13 -9.23 -3.91
CA ALA A 505 9.34 -9.21 -3.09
C ALA A 505 10.39 -10.17 -3.65
N ARG A 506 9.98 -11.39 -4.01
CA ARG A 506 10.85 -12.38 -4.65
C ARG A 506 11.39 -11.91 -6.00
N GLU A 507 10.54 -11.35 -6.86
CA GLU A 507 10.97 -10.86 -8.18
C GLU A 507 11.99 -9.73 -8.08
N ARG A 508 11.86 -8.85 -7.08
CA ARG A 508 12.85 -7.80 -6.80
C ARG A 508 14.16 -8.37 -6.30
N ALA A 509 14.12 -9.31 -5.35
CA ALA A 509 15.32 -9.97 -4.86
C ALA A 509 16.11 -10.66 -5.98
N ILE A 510 15.42 -11.38 -6.88
CA ILE A 510 16.06 -12.00 -8.06
C ILE A 510 16.69 -10.92 -8.97
N LEU A 511 15.97 -9.83 -9.24
CA LEU A 511 16.46 -8.75 -10.09
C LEU A 511 17.69 -8.04 -9.47
N GLU A 512 17.76 -7.95 -8.15
CA GLU A 512 18.93 -7.42 -7.42
C GLU A 512 20.13 -8.37 -7.55
N MET A 513 19.91 -9.68 -7.38
CA MET A 513 20.96 -10.69 -7.58
C MET A 513 21.48 -10.74 -9.02
N ASP A 514 20.62 -10.51 -10.02
CA ASP A 514 21.02 -10.46 -11.44
C ASP A 514 21.86 -9.20 -11.80
N ARG A 515 21.92 -8.20 -10.91
CA ARG A 515 22.70 -6.96 -11.10
C ARG A 515 24.09 -7.00 -10.45
N GLU A 516 24.31 -7.90 -9.51
CA GLU A 516 25.61 -8.19 -8.89
C GLU A 516 26.41 -9.17 -9.75
#